data_AF-A0A0D8J7M9-F1
#
_entry.id   AF-A0A0D8J7M9-F1
#
_cell.length_a   1.000
_cell.length_b   1.000
_cell.length_c   1.000
_cell.angle_alpha   90.00
_cell.angle_beta   90.00
_cell.angle_gamma   90.00
#
_symmetry.space_group_name_H-M   'P 1'
#
loop_
_entity.id
_entity.type
_entity.pdbx_description
1 polymer ?
#
loop_
_entity_poly.entity_id
_entity_poly.type
_entity_poly.pdbx_seq_one_letter_code
_entity_poly.pdbx_strand_id
1 'polypeptide(L)'
;MDSTIVELYTPYKNILEKDMNRVLAISENELVKDKPESLLTNFLADLLLEQGAVVANSQQLNLKPAVSFFNYGGIRSALPKGEITVGNIFELMPFENELVLLELKGDKMQAFLDYIADHGGGSVGGVQMVIAGDKATEVKIGGEEINADKSYWLVTNDYVAAGGDGLEMLAENEQFVNTGEKIRDVIIDYLEELADNNQQVNPKLDGRIR
;
A
#
# COMPACT_ATOMS: atom_id res chain seq x y z
N MET A 1 -33.94 23.72 6.84
CA MET A 1 -32.72 24.08 6.10
C MET A 1 -33.10 25.13 5.07
N ASP A 2 -32.30 26.17 4.92
CA ASP A 2 -32.59 27.30 4.02
C ASP A 2 -32.51 26.84 2.55
N SER A 3 -33.59 27.05 1.78
CA SER A 3 -33.72 26.57 0.38
C SER A 3 -32.63 27.15 -0.52
N THR A 4 -32.14 28.36 -0.21
CA THR A 4 -31.09 29.04 -0.96
C THR A 4 -29.70 28.44 -0.71
N ILE A 5 -29.43 27.92 0.50
CA ILE A 5 -28.20 27.19 0.78
C ILE A 5 -28.20 25.85 0.03
N VAL A 6 -29.34 25.16 0.00
CA VAL A 6 -29.49 23.89 -0.73
C VAL A 6 -29.24 24.07 -2.22
N GLU A 7 -29.84 25.08 -2.86
CA GLU A 7 -29.58 25.39 -4.27
C GLU A 7 -28.11 25.72 -4.57
N LEU A 8 -27.43 26.41 -3.63
CA LEU A 8 -26.02 26.80 -3.80
C LEU A 8 -25.06 25.60 -3.83
N TYR A 9 -25.25 24.60 -2.94
CA TYR A 9 -24.32 23.46 -2.87
C TYR A 9 -24.75 22.24 -3.73
N THR A 10 -26.00 22.17 -4.19
CA THR A 10 -26.52 21.04 -4.97
C THR A 10 -25.69 20.73 -6.24
N PRO A 11 -25.27 21.72 -7.06
CA PRO A 11 -24.44 21.44 -8.23
C PRO A 11 -23.10 20.78 -7.87
N TYR A 12 -22.44 21.25 -6.81
CA TYR A 12 -21.18 20.69 -6.32
C TYR A 12 -21.38 19.27 -5.79
N LYS A 13 -22.47 19.05 -5.04
CA LYS A 13 -22.85 17.73 -4.56
C LYS A 13 -23.04 16.75 -5.72
N ASN A 14 -23.74 17.14 -6.77
CA ASN A 14 -24.00 16.26 -7.92
C ASN A 14 -22.70 15.89 -8.68
N ILE A 15 -21.76 16.83 -8.82
CA ILE A 15 -20.45 16.56 -9.43
C ILE A 15 -19.67 15.58 -8.56
N LEU A 16 -19.59 15.84 -7.25
CA LEU A 16 -18.92 14.96 -6.31
C LEU A 16 -19.54 13.55 -6.28
N GLU A 17 -20.87 13.45 -6.22
CA GLU A 17 -21.56 12.15 -6.25
C GLU A 17 -21.30 11.41 -7.56
N LYS A 18 -21.21 12.11 -8.69
CA LYS A 18 -20.88 11.49 -9.97
C LYS A 18 -19.45 10.93 -9.96
N ASP A 19 -18.48 11.69 -9.46
CA ASP A 19 -17.09 11.25 -9.40
C ASP A 19 -16.91 10.12 -8.38
N MET A 20 -17.56 10.19 -7.20
CA MET A 20 -17.50 9.13 -6.18
C MET A 20 -18.12 7.81 -6.64
N ASN A 21 -19.13 7.85 -7.51
CA ASN A 21 -19.76 6.66 -8.07
C ASN A 21 -19.08 6.15 -9.35
N ARG A 22 -17.99 6.78 -9.79
CA ARG A 22 -17.23 6.30 -10.95
C ARG A 22 -16.59 4.96 -10.61
N VAL A 23 -16.93 3.93 -11.40
CA VAL A 23 -16.35 2.59 -11.30
C VAL A 23 -14.93 2.62 -11.84
N LEU A 24 -13.99 2.09 -11.06
CA LEU A 24 -12.56 2.00 -11.38
C LEU A 24 -12.19 0.62 -11.89
N ALA A 25 -12.66 -0.43 -11.21
CA ALA A 25 -12.40 -1.81 -11.58
C ALA A 25 -13.50 -2.74 -11.06
N ILE A 26 -13.46 -4.00 -11.49
CA ILE A 26 -14.29 -5.08 -10.95
C ILE A 26 -13.42 -6.02 -10.12
N SER A 27 -13.83 -6.33 -8.89
CA SER A 27 -13.20 -7.37 -8.08
C SER A 27 -13.98 -8.68 -8.08
N GLU A 28 -13.25 -9.79 -8.21
CA GLU A 28 -13.83 -11.14 -8.16
C GLU A 28 -14.30 -11.53 -6.75
N ASN A 29 -13.70 -10.93 -5.71
CA ASN A 29 -13.89 -11.28 -4.32
C ASN A 29 -14.10 -10.02 -3.46
N GLU A 30 -14.73 -10.17 -2.30
CA GLU A 30 -14.66 -9.13 -1.29
C GLU A 30 -13.26 -9.16 -0.67
N LEU A 31 -12.63 -7.98 -0.52
CA LEU A 31 -11.28 -7.86 0.01
C LEU A 31 -11.35 -7.25 1.40
N VAL A 32 -11.10 -8.07 2.41
CA VAL A 32 -11.06 -7.67 3.82
C VAL A 32 -9.62 -7.81 4.32
N LYS A 33 -9.16 -6.84 5.13
CA LYS A 33 -7.85 -6.92 5.76
C LYS A 33 -7.86 -7.94 6.89
N ASP A 34 -6.83 -8.76 6.96
CA ASP A 34 -6.61 -9.71 8.06
C ASP A 34 -5.10 -9.98 8.21
N LYS A 35 -4.75 -10.75 9.24
CA LYS A 35 -3.38 -11.14 9.59
C LYS A 35 -3.27 -12.67 9.75
N PRO A 36 -2.10 -13.28 9.49
CA PRO A 36 -0.85 -12.63 9.06
C PRO A 36 -0.87 -12.14 7.62
N GLU A 37 -1.83 -12.62 6.84
CA GLU A 37 -1.98 -12.36 5.41
C GLU A 37 -3.48 -12.33 5.05
N SER A 38 -3.86 -11.53 4.06
CA SER A 38 -5.22 -11.45 3.54
C SER A 38 -5.21 -10.99 2.09
N LEU A 39 -6.33 -11.18 1.38
CA LEU A 39 -6.45 -10.72 -0.01
C LEU A 39 -6.25 -9.20 -0.12
N LEU A 40 -6.78 -8.42 0.81
CA LEU A 40 -6.64 -6.96 0.78
C LEU A 40 -5.21 -6.50 1.09
N THR A 41 -4.57 -7.09 2.10
CA THR A 41 -3.19 -6.73 2.45
C THR A 41 -2.20 -7.15 1.36
N ASN A 42 -2.41 -8.29 0.70
CA ASN A 42 -1.58 -8.67 -0.42
C ASN A 42 -1.78 -7.74 -1.61
N PHE A 43 -3.05 -7.46 -1.96
CA PHE A 43 -3.38 -6.56 -3.05
C PHE A 43 -2.70 -5.20 -2.90
N LEU A 44 -2.85 -4.56 -1.73
CA LEU A 44 -2.27 -3.24 -1.49
C LEU A 44 -0.74 -3.26 -1.46
N ALA A 45 -0.14 -4.33 -0.91
CA ALA A 45 1.30 -4.45 -0.90
C ALA A 45 1.87 -4.65 -2.30
N ASP A 46 1.26 -5.52 -3.11
CA ASP A 46 1.73 -5.83 -4.46
C ASP A 46 1.55 -4.63 -5.39
N LEU A 47 0.37 -3.98 -5.35
CA LEU A 47 0.11 -2.73 -6.05
C LEU A 47 1.16 -1.68 -5.68
N LEU A 48 1.41 -1.46 -4.39
CA LEU A 48 2.34 -0.43 -3.95
C LEU A 48 3.78 -0.74 -4.39
N LEU A 49 4.19 -2.01 -4.38
CA LEU A 49 5.51 -2.42 -4.86
C LEU A 49 5.67 -2.16 -6.36
N GLU A 50 4.66 -2.54 -7.15
CA GLU A 50 4.60 -2.34 -8.59
C GLU A 50 4.63 -0.84 -8.93
N GLN A 51 3.72 -0.07 -8.34
CA GLN A 51 3.59 1.36 -8.60
C GLN A 51 4.78 2.16 -8.06
N GLY A 52 5.37 1.76 -6.94
CA GLY A 52 6.63 2.33 -6.47
C GLY A 52 7.76 2.19 -7.50
N ALA A 53 7.83 1.06 -8.20
CA ALA A 53 8.81 0.86 -9.27
C ALA A 53 8.46 1.67 -10.54
N VAL A 54 7.18 1.82 -10.88
CA VAL A 54 6.71 2.67 -11.99
C VAL A 54 7.08 4.13 -11.74
N VAL A 55 6.76 4.66 -10.56
CA VAL A 55 7.07 6.03 -10.15
C VAL A 55 8.58 6.27 -10.11
N ALA A 56 9.36 5.34 -9.55
CA ALA A 56 10.82 5.48 -9.53
C ALA A 56 11.42 5.54 -10.94
N ASN A 57 10.85 4.80 -11.89
CA ASN A 57 11.27 4.83 -13.29
C ASN A 57 10.84 6.12 -13.98
N SER A 58 9.57 6.54 -13.83
CA SER A 58 9.04 7.75 -14.46
C SER A 58 9.79 9.01 -14.01
N GLN A 59 10.23 9.03 -12.76
CA GLN A 59 11.03 10.11 -12.17
C GLN A 59 12.55 9.93 -12.35
N GLN A 60 12.99 8.90 -13.07
CA GLN A 60 14.40 8.63 -13.39
C GLN A 60 15.32 8.53 -12.15
N LEU A 61 14.81 7.96 -11.06
CA LEU A 61 15.51 7.89 -9.78
C LEU A 61 16.66 6.87 -9.73
N ASN A 62 16.84 6.06 -10.78
CA ASN A 62 17.87 5.00 -10.86
C ASN A 62 17.86 4.02 -9.67
N LEU A 63 16.68 3.72 -9.15
CA LEU A 63 16.46 2.76 -8.06
C LEU A 63 15.28 1.84 -8.39
N LYS A 64 15.14 0.75 -7.63
CA LYS A 64 13.97 -0.14 -7.71
C LYS A 64 13.60 -0.62 -6.30
N PRO A 65 12.37 -0.35 -5.82
CA PRO A 65 11.91 -0.93 -4.56
C PRO A 65 11.84 -2.45 -4.67
N ALA A 66 12.33 -3.13 -3.63
CA ALA A 66 12.28 -4.58 -3.50
C ALA A 66 11.26 -5.01 -2.43
N VAL A 67 10.89 -4.09 -1.55
CA VAL A 67 9.92 -4.29 -0.48
C VAL A 67 8.88 -3.19 -0.56
N SER A 68 7.63 -3.51 -0.27
CA SER A 68 6.58 -2.52 -0.04
C SER A 68 5.94 -2.73 1.33
N PHE A 69 5.39 -1.65 1.89
CA PHE A 69 4.62 -1.73 3.11
C PHE A 69 3.46 -0.74 3.11
N PHE A 70 2.27 -1.25 3.46
CA PHE A 70 1.08 -0.45 3.70
C PHE A 70 0.62 -0.66 5.14
N ASN A 71 0.62 0.40 5.95
CA ASN A 71 0.36 0.24 7.38
C ASN A 71 -1.09 -0.17 7.65
N TYR A 72 -1.27 -1.16 8.54
CA TYR A 72 -2.57 -1.79 8.80
C TYR A 72 -3.63 -0.81 9.33
N GLY A 73 -3.21 0.22 10.09
CA GLY A 73 -4.06 1.29 10.59
C GLY A 73 -4.54 2.27 9.49
N GLY A 74 -3.77 2.37 8.41
CA GLY A 74 -4.07 3.15 7.21
C GLY A 74 -5.20 2.57 6.36
N ILE A 75 -5.44 1.25 6.45
CA ILE A 75 -6.54 0.57 5.77
C ILE A 75 -7.81 0.68 6.61
N ARG A 76 -8.82 1.40 6.14
CA ARG A 76 -9.99 1.81 6.95
C ARG A 76 -11.27 1.05 6.66
N SER A 77 -11.42 0.51 5.45
CA SER A 77 -12.58 -0.29 5.05
C SER A 77 -12.14 -1.53 4.26
N ALA A 78 -13.11 -2.41 3.97
CA ALA A 78 -12.95 -3.47 2.97
C ALA A 78 -13.21 -2.92 1.56
N LEU A 79 -12.75 -3.62 0.53
CA LEU A 79 -13.21 -3.39 -0.84
C LEU A 79 -14.29 -4.41 -1.22
N PRO A 80 -15.38 -3.96 -1.87
CA PRO A 80 -16.48 -4.85 -2.21
C PRO A 80 -16.10 -5.85 -3.30
N LYS A 81 -16.82 -6.98 -3.32
CA LYS A 81 -16.92 -7.79 -4.53
C LYS A 81 -17.73 -7.03 -5.58
N GLY A 82 -17.33 -7.10 -6.84
CA GLY A 82 -17.98 -6.40 -7.95
C GLY A 82 -17.35 -5.03 -8.20
N GLU A 83 -18.18 -4.02 -8.46
CA GLU A 83 -17.69 -2.67 -8.78
C GLU A 83 -16.96 -2.04 -7.59
N ILE A 84 -15.70 -1.68 -7.81
CA ILE A 84 -14.92 -0.80 -6.93
C ILE A 84 -15.02 0.60 -7.49
N THR A 85 -15.47 1.55 -6.69
CA THR A 85 -15.62 2.96 -7.09
C THR A 85 -14.55 3.86 -6.48
N VAL A 86 -14.44 5.09 -6.98
CA VAL A 86 -13.63 6.15 -6.35
C VAL A 86 -14.01 6.32 -4.87
N GLY A 87 -15.31 6.34 -4.57
CA GLY A 87 -15.80 6.44 -3.20
C GLY A 87 -15.27 5.32 -2.30
N ASN A 88 -15.18 4.08 -2.80
CA ASN A 88 -14.59 2.98 -2.03
C ASN A 88 -13.11 3.23 -1.71
N ILE A 89 -12.34 3.85 -2.61
CA ILE A 89 -10.92 4.15 -2.35
C ILE A 89 -10.76 5.28 -1.33
N PHE A 90 -11.64 6.29 -1.36
CA PHE A 90 -11.70 7.32 -0.33
C PHE A 90 -12.07 6.74 1.05
N GLU A 91 -12.97 5.77 1.10
CA GLU A 91 -13.31 5.06 2.34
C GLU A 91 -12.18 4.15 2.81
N LEU A 92 -11.47 3.48 1.89
CA LEU A 92 -10.37 2.57 2.16
C LEU A 92 -9.17 3.31 2.78
N MET A 93 -8.78 4.45 2.20
CA MET A 93 -7.64 5.26 2.62
C MET A 93 -7.99 6.76 2.56
N PRO A 94 -8.64 7.31 3.60
CA PRO A 94 -9.08 8.70 3.64
C PRO A 94 -7.94 9.70 3.92
N PHE A 95 -6.70 9.23 4.05
CA PHE A 95 -5.53 10.06 4.33
C PHE A 95 -4.91 10.62 3.06
N GLU A 96 -4.26 11.79 3.16
CA GLU A 96 -3.56 12.44 2.05
C GLU A 96 -2.06 12.11 2.02
N ASN A 97 -1.74 10.88 2.42
CA ASN A 97 -0.38 10.39 2.50
C ASN A 97 0.27 10.28 1.11
N GLU A 98 1.56 10.55 1.06
CA GLU A 98 2.39 10.49 -0.14
C GLU A 98 3.13 9.17 -0.23
N LEU A 99 3.32 8.67 -1.46
CA LEU A 99 4.16 7.52 -1.76
C LEU A 99 5.62 7.96 -1.60
N VAL A 100 6.37 7.22 -0.79
CA VAL A 100 7.78 7.52 -0.52
C VAL A 100 8.63 6.28 -0.66
N LEU A 101 9.91 6.48 -0.96
CA LEU A 101 10.91 5.43 -1.09
C LEU A 101 12.00 5.64 -0.04
N LEU A 102 12.33 4.56 0.69
CA LEU A 102 13.34 4.56 1.74
C LEU A 102 14.42 3.53 1.40
N GLU A 103 15.69 3.91 1.50
CA GLU A 103 16.78 2.94 1.49
C GLU A 103 17.11 2.51 2.92
N LEU A 104 17.03 1.21 3.21
CA LEU A 104 17.37 0.63 4.51
C LEU A 104 18.52 -0.36 4.37
N LYS A 105 19.46 -0.34 5.33
CA LYS A 105 20.41 -1.43 5.50
C LYS A 105 19.71 -2.72 5.91
N GLY A 106 20.31 -3.86 5.60
CA GLY A 106 19.72 -5.17 5.81
C GLY A 106 19.39 -5.47 7.28
N ASP A 107 20.17 -4.94 8.22
CA ASP A 107 19.88 -5.02 9.66
C ASP A 107 18.63 -4.22 10.05
N LYS A 108 18.46 -2.99 9.55
CA LYS A 108 17.26 -2.17 9.73
C LYS A 108 16.04 -2.79 9.03
N MET A 109 16.24 -3.36 7.84
CA MET A 109 15.20 -4.12 7.13
C MET A 109 14.77 -5.35 7.93
N GLN A 110 15.70 -6.09 8.53
CA GLN A 110 15.38 -7.20 9.44
C GLN A 110 14.60 -6.71 10.67
N ALA A 111 15.01 -5.60 11.29
CA ALA A 111 14.31 -5.02 12.43
C ALA A 111 12.88 -4.58 12.08
N PHE A 112 12.70 -4.00 10.88
CA PHE A 112 11.37 -3.69 10.34
C PHE A 112 10.51 -4.96 10.18
N LEU A 113 11.08 -6.03 9.61
CA LEU A 113 10.34 -7.29 9.43
C LEU A 113 10.04 -8.00 10.75
N ASP A 114 10.94 -7.92 11.73
CA ASP A 114 10.68 -8.36 13.11
C ASP A 114 9.49 -7.61 13.72
N TYR A 115 9.41 -6.29 13.51
CA TYR A 115 8.23 -5.51 13.95
C TYR A 115 6.95 -6.03 13.29
N ILE A 116 6.97 -6.35 11.99
CA ILE A 116 5.82 -6.94 11.30
C ILE A 116 5.44 -8.30 11.92
N ALA A 117 6.43 -9.14 12.25
CA ALA A 117 6.22 -10.43 12.90
C ALA A 117 5.60 -10.29 14.29
N ASP A 118 6.13 -9.39 15.13
CA ASP A 118 5.62 -9.09 16.47
C ASP A 118 4.17 -8.58 16.44
N HIS A 119 3.79 -7.87 15.38
CA HIS A 119 2.42 -7.42 15.17
C HIS A 119 1.53 -8.47 14.47
N GLY A 120 2.03 -9.70 14.29
CA GLY A 120 1.30 -10.83 13.74
C GLY A 120 1.13 -10.81 12.23
N GLY A 121 1.96 -10.08 11.48
CA GLY A 121 1.90 -9.96 10.02
C GLY A 121 1.27 -8.64 9.53
N GLY A 122 1.08 -8.53 8.22
CA GLY A 122 0.56 -7.31 7.61
C GLY A 122 0.73 -7.20 6.09
N SER A 123 0.57 -5.98 5.59
CA SER A 123 0.60 -5.66 4.16
C SER A 123 2.04 -5.43 3.68
N VAL A 124 2.78 -6.52 3.45
CA VAL A 124 4.18 -6.47 2.96
C VAL A 124 4.30 -7.15 1.60
N GLY A 125 4.99 -6.50 0.67
CA GLY A 125 5.21 -6.98 -0.69
C GLY A 125 6.68 -7.27 -0.94
N GLY A 126 6.97 -8.23 -1.83
CA GLY A 126 8.34 -8.61 -2.19
C GLY A 126 9.11 -9.40 -1.13
N VAL A 127 8.45 -9.75 -0.01
CA VAL A 127 9.03 -10.48 1.13
C VAL A 127 8.39 -11.85 1.26
N GLN A 128 9.16 -12.86 1.66
CA GLN A 128 8.66 -14.12 2.22
C GLN A 128 9.31 -14.31 3.60
N MET A 129 8.54 -14.72 4.60
CA MET A 129 9.04 -14.89 5.98
C MET A 129 8.18 -15.87 6.79
N VAL A 130 8.73 -16.36 7.88
CA VAL A 130 8.06 -17.16 8.91
C VAL A 130 8.08 -16.39 10.23
N ILE A 131 6.92 -16.24 10.87
CA ILE A 131 6.78 -15.63 12.19
C ILE A 131 7.14 -16.69 13.25
N ALA A 132 8.23 -16.44 13.97
CA ALA A 132 8.68 -17.27 15.09
C ALA A 132 8.67 -16.45 16.38
N GLY A 133 7.52 -16.40 17.05
CA GLY A 133 7.32 -15.50 18.19
C GLY A 133 7.22 -14.04 17.71
N ASP A 134 8.11 -13.19 18.18
CA ASP A 134 8.23 -11.76 17.85
C ASP A 134 9.24 -11.49 16.71
N LYS A 135 9.65 -12.53 15.98
CA LYS A 135 10.73 -12.45 14.99
C LYS A 135 10.34 -12.95 13.62
N ALA A 136 10.88 -12.27 12.61
CA ALA A 136 10.83 -12.70 11.22
C ALA A 136 12.01 -13.63 10.94
N THR A 137 11.72 -14.88 10.59
CA THR A 137 12.72 -15.90 10.27
C THR A 137 12.54 -16.37 8.83
N GLU A 138 13.54 -17.07 8.28
CA GLU A 138 13.55 -17.53 6.88
C GLU A 138 13.24 -16.41 5.87
N VAL A 139 13.68 -15.18 6.18
CA VAL A 139 13.36 -14.00 5.40
C VAL A 139 14.02 -14.05 4.03
N LYS A 140 13.20 -13.90 2.98
CA LYS A 140 13.65 -13.70 1.61
C LYS A 140 13.05 -12.42 1.04
N ILE A 141 13.87 -11.66 0.33
CA ILE A 141 13.48 -10.45 -0.40
C ILE A 141 13.79 -10.68 -1.88
N GLY A 142 12.77 -10.62 -2.74
CA GLY A 142 12.93 -10.94 -4.16
C GLY A 142 13.40 -12.38 -4.42
N GLY A 143 13.16 -13.30 -3.48
CA GLY A 143 13.57 -14.71 -3.57
C GLY A 143 14.98 -15.01 -3.03
N GLU A 144 15.78 -14.00 -2.69
CA GLU A 144 17.09 -14.17 -2.06
C GLU A 144 16.99 -14.00 -0.54
N GLU A 145 17.81 -14.74 0.23
CA GLU A 145 17.91 -14.53 1.68
C GLU A 145 18.32 -13.08 1.99
N ILE A 146 17.73 -12.52 3.04
CA ILE A 146 18.11 -11.19 3.51
C ILE A 146 19.59 -11.15 3.87
N ASN A 147 20.26 -10.06 3.48
CA ASN A 147 21.68 -9.86 3.71
C ASN A 147 21.87 -8.54 4.47
N ALA A 148 22.48 -8.62 5.65
CA ALA A 148 22.71 -7.47 6.53
C ALA A 148 23.58 -6.37 5.88
N ASP A 149 24.49 -6.74 4.98
CA ASP A 149 25.42 -5.83 4.31
C ASP A 149 24.82 -5.17 3.06
N LYS A 150 23.69 -5.67 2.55
CA LYS A 150 22.97 -5.08 1.41
C LYS A 150 22.02 -3.97 1.88
N SER A 151 21.78 -3.01 0.99
CA SER A 151 20.68 -2.06 1.15
C SER A 151 19.46 -2.51 0.35
N TYR A 152 18.27 -2.21 0.85
CA TYR A 152 16.99 -2.52 0.21
C TYR A 152 16.14 -1.26 0.14
N TRP A 153 15.53 -1.03 -1.03
CA TRP A 153 14.55 0.03 -1.19
C TRP A 153 13.16 -0.46 -0.77
N LEU A 154 12.56 0.25 0.18
CA LEU A 154 11.19 0.10 0.66
C LEU A 154 10.33 1.19 0.05
N VAL A 155 9.20 0.83 -0.58
CA VAL A 155 8.14 1.79 -0.92
C VAL A 155 7.04 1.74 0.14
N THR A 156 6.66 2.90 0.67
CA THR A 156 5.64 3.02 1.71
C THR A 156 4.99 4.41 1.67
N ASN A 157 4.38 4.84 2.79
CA ASN A 157 3.84 6.17 2.96
C ASN A 157 4.68 7.08 3.86
N ASP A 158 4.59 8.39 3.62
CA ASP A 158 5.28 9.44 4.37
C ASP A 158 5.01 9.39 5.89
N TYR A 159 3.79 9.08 6.33
CA TYR A 159 3.45 8.95 7.74
C TYR A 159 4.26 7.86 8.46
N VAL A 160 4.33 6.65 7.91
CA VAL A 160 5.15 5.58 8.54
C VAL A 160 6.63 5.73 8.29
N ALA A 161 7.03 6.33 7.16
CA ALA A 161 8.43 6.69 6.94
C ALA A 161 8.97 7.68 7.98
N ALA A 162 8.11 8.55 8.51
CA ALA A 162 8.44 9.45 9.61
C ALA A 162 8.38 8.81 11.01
N GLY A 163 8.16 7.49 11.11
CA GLY A 163 8.06 6.76 12.38
C GLY A 163 6.63 6.56 12.91
N GLY A 164 5.61 6.88 12.12
CA GLY A 164 4.21 6.59 12.47
C GLY A 164 3.97 5.13 12.82
N ASP A 165 2.95 4.86 13.65
CA ASP A 165 2.59 3.52 14.16
C ASP A 165 3.69 2.80 14.97
N GLY A 166 4.72 3.50 15.46
CA GLY A 166 5.83 2.89 16.21
C GLY A 166 6.89 2.26 15.30
N LEU A 167 7.01 2.79 14.08
CA LEU A 167 8.01 2.38 13.08
C LEU A 167 9.20 3.35 13.06
N GLU A 168 9.65 3.84 14.22
CA GLU A 168 10.71 4.86 14.32
C GLU A 168 12.01 4.44 13.63
N MET A 169 12.27 3.13 13.51
CA MET A 169 13.43 2.61 12.78
C MET A 169 13.43 2.99 11.28
N LEU A 170 12.27 3.31 10.69
CA LEU A 170 12.18 3.78 9.31
C LEU A 170 12.64 5.23 9.14
N ALA A 171 12.55 6.04 10.19
CA ALA A 171 13.04 7.42 10.19
C ALA A 171 14.58 7.48 10.15
N GLU A 172 15.26 6.41 10.59
CA GLU A 172 16.71 6.22 10.49
C GLU A 172 17.13 5.61 9.14
N ASN A 173 16.45 5.93 8.04
CA ASN A 173 16.82 5.45 6.71
C ASN A 173 18.16 6.00 6.21
N GLU A 174 18.78 5.32 5.25
CA GLU A 174 20.01 5.78 4.58
C GLU A 174 19.71 6.85 3.53
N GLN A 175 18.57 6.69 2.84
CA GLN A 175 18.06 7.65 1.87
C GLN A 175 16.53 7.71 1.94
N PHE A 176 15.99 8.90 1.68
CA PHE A 176 14.57 9.18 1.63
C PHE A 176 14.25 9.92 0.32
N VAL A 177 13.27 9.41 -0.43
CA VAL A 177 12.72 10.10 -1.60
C VAL A 177 11.22 10.27 -1.40
N ASN A 178 10.79 11.53 -1.40
CA ASN A 178 9.38 11.87 -1.56
C ASN A 178 9.08 12.03 -3.06
N THR A 179 8.14 11.24 -3.56
CA THR A 179 7.78 11.26 -4.99
C THR A 179 6.77 12.36 -5.32
N GLY A 180 6.08 12.92 -4.32
CA GLY A 180 4.95 13.84 -4.48
C GLY A 180 3.63 13.18 -4.88
N GLU A 181 3.63 11.86 -5.15
CA GLU A 181 2.44 11.13 -5.58
C GLU A 181 1.57 10.79 -4.39
N LYS A 182 0.25 11.05 -4.47
CA LYS A 182 -0.69 10.63 -3.45
C LYS A 182 -0.99 9.15 -3.60
N ILE A 183 -0.90 8.37 -2.52
CA ILE A 183 -1.17 6.92 -2.58
C ILE A 183 -2.59 6.63 -3.04
N ARG A 184 -3.55 7.47 -2.66
CA ARG A 184 -4.93 7.33 -3.12
C ARG A 184 -5.02 7.40 -4.64
N ASP A 185 -4.35 8.37 -5.24
CA ASP A 185 -4.36 8.57 -6.68
C ASP A 185 -3.63 7.42 -7.37
N VAL A 186 -2.50 6.96 -6.82
CA VAL A 186 -1.80 5.74 -7.27
C VAL A 186 -2.69 4.49 -7.26
N ILE A 187 -3.52 4.30 -6.22
CA ILE A 187 -4.48 3.18 -6.17
C ILE A 187 -5.56 3.34 -7.23
N ILE A 188 -6.10 4.56 -7.41
CA ILE A 188 -7.14 4.85 -8.40
C ILE A 188 -6.61 4.57 -9.81
N ASP A 189 -5.45 5.12 -10.16
CA ASP A 189 -4.82 4.97 -11.47
C ASP A 189 -4.52 3.50 -11.78
N TYR A 190 -4.02 2.75 -10.79
CA TYR A 190 -3.77 1.31 -10.97
C TYR A 190 -5.06 0.53 -11.25
N LEU A 191 -6.15 0.83 -10.55
CA LEU A 191 -7.42 0.16 -10.77
C LEU A 191 -8.00 0.49 -12.16
N GLU A 192 -7.87 1.74 -12.61
CA GLU A 192 -8.24 2.15 -13.96
C GLU A 192 -7.39 1.42 -15.01
N GLU A 193 -6.08 1.32 -14.79
CA GLU A 193 -5.17 0.59 -15.67
C GLU A 193 -5.56 -0.89 -15.80
N LEU A 194 -5.93 -1.55 -14.68
CA LEU A 194 -6.45 -2.92 -14.73
C LEU A 194 -7.71 -3.01 -15.61
N ALA A 195 -8.66 -2.08 -15.44
CA ALA A 195 -9.89 -2.08 -16.22
C ALA A 195 -9.64 -1.83 -17.72
N ASP A 196 -8.77 -0.88 -18.06
CA ASP A 196 -8.37 -0.58 -19.44
C ASP A 196 -7.70 -1.79 -20.11
N ASN A 197 -6.96 -2.59 -19.32
CA ASN A 197 -6.36 -3.84 -19.76
C ASN A 197 -7.32 -5.05 -19.72
N ASN A 198 -8.61 -4.85 -19.46
CA ASN A 198 -9.63 -5.90 -19.30
C ASN A 198 -9.29 -6.93 -18.20
N GLN A 199 -8.59 -6.48 -17.16
CA GLN A 199 -8.23 -7.26 -15.99
C GLN A 199 -9.19 -6.95 -14.83
N GLN A 200 -9.39 -7.95 -13.97
CA GLN A 200 -10.15 -7.81 -12.73
C GLN A 200 -9.21 -7.82 -11.53
N VAL A 201 -9.64 -7.19 -10.45
CA VAL A 201 -8.95 -7.26 -9.16
C VAL A 201 -9.14 -8.67 -8.60
N ASN A 202 -8.09 -9.48 -8.68
CA ASN A 202 -8.09 -10.88 -8.26
C ASN A 202 -6.80 -11.26 -7.50
N PRO A 203 -6.54 -10.64 -6.34
CA PRO A 203 -5.38 -10.98 -5.52
C PRO A 203 -5.45 -12.43 -5.04
N LYS A 204 -4.28 -12.99 -4.70
CA LYS A 204 -4.16 -14.35 -4.18
C LYS A 204 -3.42 -14.34 -2.86
N LEU A 205 -3.74 -15.31 -2.02
CA LEU A 205 -2.86 -15.69 -0.93
C LEU A 205 -1.71 -16.50 -1.51
N ASP A 206 -0.49 -16.20 -1.10
CA ASP A 206 0.73 -16.86 -1.56
C ASP A 206 1.58 -17.43 -0.42
N GLY A 207 1.12 -17.26 0.83
CA GLY A 207 1.82 -17.78 2.01
C GLY A 207 3.15 -17.05 2.23
N ARG A 208 3.21 -15.76 1.84
CA ARG A 208 4.38 -14.92 2.04
C ARG A 208 4.69 -14.66 3.51
N ILE A 209 3.69 -14.72 4.38
CA ILE A 209 3.88 -14.69 5.84
C ILE A 209 3.28 -15.98 6.41
N ARG A 210 4.13 -16.81 7.02
CA ARG A 210 3.77 -18.11 7.60
C ARG A 210 3.95 -18.17 9.10
#